data_AF-A0A1L7RLN9-F1
#
_entry.id   AF-A0A1L7RLN9-F1
#
_cell.length_a   1.000
_cell.length_b   1.000
_cell.length_c   1.000
_cell.angle_alpha   90.00
_cell.angle_beta   90.00
_cell.angle_gamma   90.00
#
_symmetry.space_group_name_H-M   'P 1'
#
loop_
_entity.id
_entity.type
_entity.pdbx_description
1 polymer ?
#
loop_
_entity_poly.entity_id
_entity_poly.type
_entity_poly.pdbx_seq_one_letter_code
_entity_poly.pdbx_strand_id
1 'polypeptide(L)'
;MPVPAATARALAAGGVWRRLITDPVSGTVLDVGRTHYRPPVALRELVQARDGSCTFPGCTIPAARCDTDHIQPWAEGGATSLSNLTSLCQAHHRLKHTPGWSLSRTDSGDLTWCTPTGARYRRSLDGSITLLAHRIGPRQLLVPAQKIPARLTEAVDDAVLSRLQHGLDLSARDATRAGERPRITSRGPRPGQPVGAFETTAYSDALHDLGLAPLLDEIPPF
;
A
#
# COMPACT_ATOMS: atom_id res chain seq x y z
N MET A 1 -13.69 45.12 16.51
CA MET A 1 -14.52 45.51 17.66
C MET A 1 -15.05 44.24 18.31
N PRO A 2 -14.86 44.00 19.62
CA PRO A 2 -15.38 42.80 20.27
C PRO A 2 -16.91 42.82 20.33
N VAL A 3 -17.53 41.64 20.26
CA VAL A 3 -19.00 41.49 20.36
C VAL A 3 -19.43 41.70 21.82
N PRO A 4 -20.45 42.54 22.12
CA PRO A 4 -20.94 42.72 23.48
C PRO A 4 -21.43 41.40 24.10
N ALA A 5 -21.14 41.20 25.39
CA ALA A 5 -21.44 39.93 26.08
C ALA A 5 -22.93 39.55 26.09
N ALA A 6 -23.83 40.53 26.13
CA ALA A 6 -25.27 40.28 26.03
C ALA A 6 -25.67 39.71 24.67
N THR A 7 -25.11 40.26 23.58
CA THR A 7 -25.30 39.76 22.22
C THR A 7 -24.71 38.37 22.04
N ALA A 8 -23.51 38.12 22.57
CA ALA A 8 -22.88 36.80 22.54
C ALA A 8 -23.74 35.75 23.27
N ARG A 9 -24.30 36.08 24.44
CA ARG A 9 -25.19 35.18 25.20
C ARG A 9 -26.51 34.90 24.48
N ALA A 10 -27.11 35.91 23.84
CA ALA A 10 -28.34 35.74 23.06
C ALA A 10 -28.12 34.83 21.84
N LEU A 11 -27.01 35.03 21.12
CA LEU A 11 -26.59 34.16 20.03
C LEU A 11 -26.28 32.74 20.52
N ALA A 12 -25.67 32.61 21.71
CA ALA A 12 -25.34 31.32 22.27
C ALA A 12 -26.58 30.49 22.66
N ALA A 13 -27.62 31.16 23.19
CA ALA A 13 -28.82 30.50 23.68
C ALA A 13 -29.83 30.13 22.58
N GLY A 14 -29.92 30.91 21.49
CA GLY A 14 -30.92 30.72 20.43
C GLY A 14 -30.36 30.48 19.03
N GLY A 15 -29.03 30.50 18.88
CA GLY A 15 -28.38 30.40 17.58
C GLY A 15 -28.14 28.95 17.12
N VAL A 16 -28.04 28.77 15.81
CA VAL A 16 -27.54 27.53 15.22
C VAL A 16 -26.01 27.55 15.32
N TRP A 17 -25.47 26.64 16.12
CA TRP A 17 -24.04 26.48 16.29
C TRP A 17 -23.40 25.75 15.11
N ARG A 18 -22.20 26.18 14.73
CA ARG A 18 -21.38 25.54 13.71
C ARG A 18 -19.99 25.30 14.26
N ARG A 19 -19.47 24.10 14.04
CA ARG A 19 -18.09 23.77 14.38
C ARG A 19 -17.18 24.27 13.26
N LEU A 20 -16.24 25.14 13.61
CA LEU A 20 -15.13 25.55 12.76
C LEU A 20 -13.84 25.19 13.50
N ILE A 21 -12.99 24.38 12.88
CA ILE A 21 -11.64 24.16 13.38
C ILE A 21 -10.73 25.11 12.61
N THR A 22 -9.91 25.86 13.33
CA THR A 22 -8.92 26.75 12.74
C THR A 22 -7.53 26.33 13.18
N ASP A 23 -6.55 26.58 12.32
CA ASP A 23 -5.14 26.53 12.71
C ASP A 23 -4.89 27.62 13.78
N PRO A 24 -4.33 27.28 14.95
CA PRO A 24 -4.25 28.21 16.08
C PRO A 24 -3.29 29.38 15.86
N VAL A 25 -2.40 29.29 14.86
CA VAL A 25 -1.39 30.32 14.56
C VAL A 25 -1.85 31.25 13.44
N SER A 26 -2.29 30.69 12.32
CA SER A 26 -2.70 31.42 11.12
C SER A 26 -4.19 31.80 11.10
N GLY A 27 -5.01 31.16 11.94
CA GLY A 27 -6.46 31.30 11.91
C GLY A 27 -7.14 30.63 10.72
N THR A 28 -6.41 29.89 9.89
CA THR A 28 -6.95 29.27 8.67
C THR A 28 -7.95 28.18 8.99
N VAL A 29 -9.10 28.17 8.31
CA VAL A 29 -10.15 27.17 8.52
C VAL A 29 -9.72 25.79 7.99
N LEU A 30 -9.65 24.82 8.90
CA LEU A 30 -9.25 23.43 8.63
C LEU A 30 -10.45 22.48 8.48
N ASP A 31 -11.61 22.84 9.04
CA ASP A 31 -12.82 22.00 9.03
C ASP A 31 -14.06 22.90 9.06
N VAL A 32 -14.96 22.72 8.09
CA VAL A 32 -16.30 23.36 8.03
C VAL A 32 -17.45 22.37 8.22
N GLY A 33 -17.12 21.13 8.60
CA GLY A 33 -18.07 20.07 8.88
C GLY A 33 -18.93 19.71 7.68
N ARG A 34 -20.20 19.42 7.95
CA ARG A 34 -21.20 19.02 6.93
C ARG A 34 -22.09 20.16 6.45
N THR A 35 -21.68 21.41 6.67
CA THR A 35 -22.48 22.58 6.29
C THR A 35 -22.22 23.05 4.85
N HIS A 36 -21.02 22.81 4.32
CA HIS A 36 -20.62 23.19 2.97
C HIS A 36 -20.03 22.01 2.22
N TYR A 37 -20.69 21.56 1.16
CA TYR A 37 -20.13 20.55 0.26
C TYR A 37 -18.87 21.08 -0.44
N ARG A 38 -18.92 22.32 -0.98
CA ARG A 38 -17.76 22.93 -1.64
C ARG A 38 -16.76 23.46 -0.60
N PRO A 39 -15.49 23.03 -0.64
CA PRO A 39 -14.46 23.57 0.24
C PRO A 39 -14.26 25.08 0.04
N PRO A 40 -14.13 25.87 1.12
CA PRO A 40 -13.68 27.26 1.04
C PRO A 40 -12.30 27.37 0.36
N VAL A 41 -12.00 28.53 -0.24
CA VAL A 41 -10.76 28.75 -0.99
C VAL A 41 -9.51 28.45 -0.15
N ALA A 42 -9.44 28.96 1.08
CA ALA A 42 -8.30 28.73 1.96
C ALA A 42 -8.10 27.25 2.32
N LEU A 43 -9.19 26.50 2.54
CA LEU A 43 -9.11 25.06 2.81
C LEU A 43 -8.63 24.31 1.56
N ARG A 44 -9.10 24.70 0.37
CA ARG A 44 -8.62 24.14 -0.90
C ARG A 44 -7.12 24.39 -1.09
N GLU A 45 -6.65 25.59 -0.81
CA GLU A 45 -5.22 25.95 -0.90
C GLU A 45 -4.37 25.11 0.07
N LEU A 46 -4.83 24.90 1.30
CA LEU A 46 -4.16 23.99 2.25
C LEU A 46 -4.09 22.55 1.74
N VAL A 47 -5.19 22.03 1.16
CA VAL A 47 -5.21 20.69 0.58
C VAL A 47 -4.20 20.59 -0.58
N GLN A 48 -4.16 21.59 -1.46
CA GLN A 48 -3.24 21.62 -2.59
C GLN A 48 -1.78 21.73 -2.14
N ALA A 49 -1.49 22.56 -1.14
CA ALA A 49 -0.15 22.73 -0.58
C ALA A 49 0.34 21.44 0.10
N ARG A 50 -0.53 20.76 0.86
CA ARG A 50 -0.19 19.47 1.50
C ARG A 50 0.07 18.38 0.46
N ASP A 51 -0.77 18.29 -0.57
CA ASP A 51 -0.72 17.17 -1.49
C ASP A 51 0.35 17.35 -2.57
N GLY A 52 0.59 18.59 -3.03
CA GLY A 52 1.59 19.00 -4.03
C GLY A 52 1.25 18.55 -5.47
N SER A 53 0.81 17.31 -5.63
CA SER A 53 0.36 16.68 -6.87
C SER A 53 -0.91 15.89 -6.64
N CYS A 54 -1.48 15.33 -7.72
CA CYS A 54 -2.48 14.28 -7.61
C CYS A 54 -1.98 13.17 -6.69
N THR A 55 -2.80 12.77 -5.72
CA THR A 55 -2.39 11.80 -4.69
C THR A 55 -2.51 10.34 -5.11
N PHE A 56 -2.91 10.07 -6.36
CA PHE A 56 -2.84 8.73 -6.92
C PHE A 56 -1.36 8.29 -7.05
N PRO A 57 -1.02 7.03 -6.74
CA PRO A 57 0.36 6.55 -6.81
C PRO A 57 1.00 6.79 -8.18
N GLY A 58 2.12 7.51 -8.20
CA GLY A 58 2.92 7.78 -9.40
C GLY A 58 2.41 8.92 -10.27
N CYS A 59 1.29 9.57 -9.92
CA CYS A 59 0.79 10.70 -10.69
C CYS A 59 1.52 11.99 -10.33
N THR A 60 1.99 12.71 -11.36
CA THR A 60 2.77 13.95 -11.22
C THR A 60 1.98 15.21 -11.60
N ILE A 61 0.67 15.08 -11.91
CA ILE A 61 -0.16 16.25 -12.25
C ILE A 61 -0.19 17.20 -11.03
N PRO A 62 0.16 18.49 -11.19
CA PRO A 62 0.19 19.43 -10.08
C PRO A 62 -1.17 19.59 -9.41
N ALA A 63 -1.21 19.71 -8.07
CA ALA A 63 -2.46 19.83 -7.32
C ALA A 63 -3.30 21.06 -7.73
N ALA A 64 -2.67 22.11 -8.26
CA ALA A 64 -3.35 23.28 -8.82
C ALA A 64 -4.24 22.95 -10.03
N ARG A 65 -3.98 21.82 -10.72
CA ARG A 65 -4.77 21.29 -11.85
C ARG A 65 -5.69 20.13 -11.43
N CYS A 66 -5.80 19.87 -10.13
CA CYS A 66 -6.60 18.79 -9.57
C CYS A 66 -7.90 19.32 -8.98
N ASP A 67 -8.91 18.45 -8.99
CA ASP A 67 -10.11 18.60 -8.19
C ASP A 67 -9.77 18.31 -6.72
N THR A 68 -10.47 19.00 -5.82
CA THR A 68 -10.46 18.69 -4.39
C THR A 68 -11.63 17.79 -4.07
N ASP A 69 -11.32 16.54 -3.72
CA ASP A 69 -12.31 15.47 -3.59
C ASP A 69 -12.36 14.91 -2.16
N HIS A 70 -13.55 14.50 -1.72
CA HIS A 70 -13.78 13.95 -0.38
C HIS A 70 -13.44 12.46 -0.33
N ILE A 71 -12.43 12.06 0.43
CA ILE A 71 -12.00 10.67 0.66
C ILE A 71 -13.18 9.80 1.07
N GLN A 72 -13.82 10.11 2.20
CA GLN A 72 -15.16 9.62 2.53
C GLN A 72 -16.17 10.50 1.81
N PRO A 73 -17.01 9.95 0.91
CA PRO A 73 -17.97 10.72 0.16
C PRO A 73 -18.88 11.57 1.06
N TRP A 74 -19.15 12.80 0.64
CA TRP A 74 -20.06 13.70 1.36
C TRP A 74 -21.45 13.11 1.57
N ALA A 75 -21.98 12.44 0.54
CA ALA A 75 -23.28 11.77 0.58
C ALA A 75 -23.32 10.64 1.62
N GLU A 76 -22.17 10.05 1.95
CA GLU A 76 -22.00 8.98 2.94
C GLU A 76 -21.59 9.52 4.33
N GLY A 77 -21.76 10.82 4.55
CA GLY A 77 -21.50 11.46 5.84
C GLY A 77 -20.10 12.07 5.99
N GLY A 78 -19.26 12.05 4.95
CA GLY A 78 -17.97 12.72 4.96
C GLY A 78 -18.08 14.23 5.21
N ALA A 79 -17.20 14.77 6.03
CA ALA A 79 -17.12 16.21 6.29
C ALA A 79 -16.22 16.92 5.26
N THR A 80 -16.42 18.22 5.07
CA THR A 80 -15.50 19.08 4.33
C THR A 80 -14.43 19.57 5.28
N SER A 81 -13.35 18.81 5.36
CA SER A 81 -12.22 19.05 6.27
C SER A 81 -10.90 18.72 5.59
N LEU A 82 -9.81 19.28 6.12
CA LEU A 82 -8.47 19.00 5.61
C LEU A 82 -8.19 17.49 5.64
N SER A 83 -8.59 16.78 6.70
CA SER A 83 -8.38 15.34 6.85
C SER A 83 -9.17 14.50 5.83
N ASN A 84 -10.37 14.94 5.44
CA ASN A 84 -11.22 14.20 4.51
C ASN A 84 -11.08 14.64 3.05
N LEU A 85 -10.34 15.72 2.75
CA LEU A 85 -10.14 16.18 1.37
C LEU A 85 -8.78 15.72 0.82
N THR A 86 -8.69 15.57 -0.50
CA THR A 86 -7.46 15.26 -1.24
C THR A 86 -7.49 15.84 -2.65
N SER A 87 -6.33 16.01 -3.26
CA SER A 87 -6.16 16.48 -4.64
C SER A 87 -6.13 15.31 -5.64
N LEU A 88 -7.08 15.26 -6.58
CA LEU A 88 -7.13 14.25 -7.65
C LEU A 88 -7.25 14.91 -9.02
N CYS A 89 -6.46 14.46 -10.00
CA CYS A 89 -6.71 14.86 -11.39
C CYS A 89 -8.03 14.26 -11.87
N GLN A 90 -8.61 14.82 -12.93
CA GLN A 90 -9.89 14.37 -13.48
C GLN A 90 -9.94 12.85 -13.74
N ALA A 91 -8.86 12.25 -14.24
CA ALA A 91 -8.79 10.82 -14.51
C ALA A 91 -8.88 9.99 -13.21
N HIS A 92 -8.08 10.32 -12.19
CA HIS A 92 -8.06 9.58 -10.93
C HIS A 92 -9.25 9.91 -10.02
N HIS A 93 -9.84 11.09 -10.15
CA HIS A 93 -11.10 11.42 -9.50
C HIS A 93 -12.21 10.48 -10.00
N ARG A 94 -12.32 10.27 -11.32
CA ARG A 94 -13.27 9.29 -11.88
C ARG A 94 -12.93 7.85 -11.48
N LEU A 95 -11.64 7.49 -11.51
CA LEU A 95 -11.17 6.16 -11.15
C LEU A 95 -11.57 5.76 -9.73
N LYS A 96 -11.45 6.69 -8.77
CA LYS A 96 -11.81 6.46 -7.37
C LYS A 96 -13.25 6.00 -7.19
N HIS A 97 -14.17 6.51 -8.01
CA HIS A 97 -15.60 6.17 -7.95
C HIS A 97 -15.93 4.87 -8.73
N THR A 98 -14.93 4.21 -9.32
CA THR A 98 -15.10 2.94 -10.04
C THR A 98 -15.10 1.76 -9.06
N PRO A 99 -15.99 0.76 -9.20
CA PRO A 99 -16.05 -0.40 -8.31
C PRO A 99 -14.69 -1.10 -8.11
N GLY A 100 -14.42 -1.50 -6.87
CA GLY A 100 -13.19 -2.19 -6.47
C GLY A 100 -12.00 -1.26 -6.19
N TRP A 101 -12.08 0.02 -6.56
CA TRP A 101 -11.12 1.03 -6.09
C TRP A 101 -11.54 1.58 -4.74
N SER A 102 -10.57 1.83 -3.86
CA SER A 102 -10.83 2.59 -2.64
C SER A 102 -9.65 3.46 -2.23
N LEU A 103 -9.96 4.53 -1.52
CA LEU A 103 -9.00 5.48 -0.99
C LEU A 103 -9.35 5.74 0.47
N SER A 104 -8.37 5.63 1.36
CA SER A 104 -8.49 6.03 2.76
C SER A 104 -7.31 6.87 3.20
N ARG A 105 -7.52 7.67 4.26
CA ARG A 105 -6.44 8.36 4.98
C ARG A 105 -6.28 7.70 6.34
N THR A 106 -5.03 7.48 6.72
CA THR A 106 -4.65 6.98 8.04
C THR A 106 -4.55 8.13 9.05
N ASP A 107 -4.51 7.81 10.34
CA ASP A 107 -4.37 8.82 11.39
C ASP A 107 -3.03 9.56 11.34
N SER A 108 -1.98 8.93 10.78
CA SER A 108 -0.69 9.58 10.49
C SER A 108 -0.74 10.54 9.29
N GLY A 109 -1.85 10.58 8.57
CA GLY A 109 -2.03 11.43 7.39
C GLY A 109 -1.68 10.77 6.06
N ASP A 110 -1.10 9.56 6.07
CA ASP A 110 -0.79 8.81 4.85
C ASP A 110 -2.07 8.38 4.12
N LEU A 111 -2.01 8.36 2.80
CA LEU A 111 -3.09 7.87 1.94
C LEU A 111 -2.87 6.42 1.57
N THR A 112 -3.90 5.59 1.65
CA THR A 112 -3.87 4.21 1.16
C THR A 112 -4.87 4.06 0.01
N TRP A 113 -4.34 3.71 -1.15
CA TRP A 113 -5.12 3.30 -2.32
C TRP A 113 -5.21 1.79 -2.37
N CYS A 114 -6.41 1.27 -2.63
CA CYS A 114 -6.63 -0.14 -2.95
C CYS A 114 -7.13 -0.25 -4.39
N THR A 115 -6.58 -1.22 -5.11
CA THR A 115 -7.00 -1.58 -6.47
C THR A 115 -8.04 -2.71 -6.44
N PRO A 116 -8.80 -2.93 -7.52
CA PRO A 116 -9.74 -4.04 -7.63
C PRO A 116 -9.10 -5.43 -7.46
N THR A 117 -7.81 -5.57 -7.75
CA THR A 117 -7.06 -6.81 -7.58
C THR A 117 -6.54 -7.02 -6.16
N GLY A 118 -6.81 -6.08 -5.24
CA GLY A 118 -6.36 -6.15 -3.85
C GLY A 118 -4.97 -5.60 -3.58
N ALA A 119 -4.26 -5.10 -4.61
CA ALA A 119 -3.00 -4.39 -4.39
C ALA A 119 -3.26 -3.07 -3.64
N ARG A 120 -2.39 -2.76 -2.67
CA ARG A 120 -2.53 -1.62 -1.76
C ARG A 120 -1.30 -0.73 -1.85
N TYR A 121 -1.46 0.55 -2.11
CA TYR A 121 -0.37 1.52 -2.20
C TYR A 121 -0.52 2.56 -1.10
N ARG A 122 0.51 2.75 -0.30
CA ARG A 122 0.60 3.84 0.67
C ARG A 122 1.38 5.00 0.06
N ARG A 123 0.81 6.19 0.09
CA ARG A 123 1.49 7.45 -0.20
C ARG A 123 1.66 8.23 1.08
N SER A 124 2.90 8.47 1.47
CA SER A 124 3.22 9.26 2.66
C SER A 124 3.20 10.77 2.36
N LEU A 125 3.19 11.57 3.41
CA LEU A 125 3.16 13.04 3.31
C LEU A 125 4.40 13.62 2.62
N ASP A 126 5.55 12.92 2.71
CA ASP A 126 6.78 13.25 1.99
C ASP A 126 6.73 12.91 0.48
N GLY A 127 5.61 12.33 0.01
CA GLY A 127 5.41 11.92 -1.37
C GLY A 127 5.95 10.53 -1.70
N SER A 128 6.59 9.84 -0.75
CA SER A 128 7.05 8.46 -0.95
C SER A 128 5.87 7.52 -1.16
N ILE A 129 6.06 6.52 -2.03
CA ILE A 129 5.03 5.54 -2.38
C ILE A 129 5.56 4.14 -2.08
N THR A 130 4.84 3.44 -1.21
CA THR A 130 5.16 2.08 -0.81
C THR A 130 4.01 1.16 -1.20
N LEU A 131 4.27 0.18 -2.06
CA LEU A 131 3.35 -0.94 -2.24
C LEU A 131 3.29 -1.71 -0.91
N LEU A 132 2.11 -2.02 -0.41
CA LEU A 132 1.93 -2.76 0.82
C LEU A 132 1.77 -4.24 0.51
N ALA A 133 2.29 -5.08 1.41
CA ALA A 133 2.07 -6.50 1.33
C ALA A 133 0.57 -6.81 1.39
N HIS A 134 0.11 -7.74 0.55
CA HIS A 134 -1.28 -8.20 0.59
C HIS A 134 -1.35 -9.71 0.73
N ARG A 135 -2.40 -10.16 1.42
CA ARG A 135 -2.62 -11.57 1.72
C ARG A 135 -3.16 -12.27 0.48
N ILE A 136 -2.45 -13.28 0.00
CA ILE A 136 -2.86 -14.15 -1.12
C ILE A 136 -3.33 -15.53 -0.65
N GLY A 137 -3.16 -15.84 0.64
CA GLY A 137 -3.61 -17.08 1.27
C GLY A 137 -3.58 -16.98 2.80
N PRO A 138 -4.05 -18.00 3.55
CA PRO A 138 -4.22 -17.93 5.02
C PRO A 138 -2.97 -17.48 5.78
N ARG A 139 -1.78 -17.80 5.25
CA ARG A 139 -0.47 -17.41 5.77
C ARG A 139 0.49 -16.89 4.70
N GLN A 140 -0.02 -16.56 3.51
CA GLN A 140 0.81 -16.08 2.40
C GLN A 140 0.60 -14.59 2.19
N LEU A 141 1.69 -13.84 2.27
CA LEU A 141 1.75 -12.41 1.97
C LEU A 141 2.59 -12.24 0.72
N LEU A 142 2.00 -11.67 -0.33
CA LEU A 142 2.81 -11.12 -1.41
C LEU A 142 3.38 -9.80 -0.92
N VAL A 143 4.69 -9.77 -0.67
CA VAL A 143 5.43 -8.54 -0.40
C VAL A 143 5.86 -7.90 -1.72
N PRO A 144 5.98 -6.56 -1.79
CA PRO A 144 6.53 -5.89 -2.95
C PRO A 144 7.91 -6.45 -3.29
N ALA A 145 8.21 -6.55 -4.58
CA ALA A 145 9.56 -6.85 -5.02
C ALA A 145 10.52 -5.81 -4.43
N GLN A 146 11.44 -6.27 -3.60
CA GLN A 146 12.55 -5.44 -3.13
C GLN A 146 13.74 -5.64 -4.04
N LYS A 147 14.61 -4.63 -4.14
CA LYS A 147 15.91 -4.82 -4.78
C LYS A 147 16.64 -5.89 -3.99
N ILE A 148 17.00 -6.99 -4.65
CA ILE A 148 17.79 -8.05 -4.03
C ILE A 148 19.10 -7.41 -3.53
N PRO A 149 19.50 -7.63 -2.25
CA PRO A 149 20.76 -7.13 -1.72
C PRO A 149 21.92 -7.48 -2.64
N ALA A 150 22.85 -6.53 -2.85
CA ALA A 150 23.96 -6.69 -3.80
C ALA A 150 24.73 -8.01 -3.59
N ARG A 151 25.01 -8.37 -2.32
CA ARG A 151 25.66 -9.64 -1.96
C ARG A 151 24.95 -10.88 -2.51
N LEU A 152 23.61 -10.87 -2.54
CA LEU A 152 22.81 -11.99 -3.04
C LEU A 152 22.77 -11.98 -4.57
N THR A 153 22.80 -10.80 -5.19
CA THR A 153 22.96 -10.68 -6.65
C THR A 153 24.34 -11.16 -7.10
N GLU A 154 25.40 -10.81 -6.37
CA GLU A 154 26.77 -11.24 -6.62
C GLU A 154 26.97 -12.74 -6.36
N ALA A 155 26.25 -13.31 -5.39
CA ALA A 155 26.30 -14.74 -5.09
C ALA A 155 25.59 -15.63 -6.13
N VAL A 156 24.75 -15.07 -7.02
CA VAL A 156 24.13 -15.80 -8.13
C VAL A 156 24.93 -15.53 -9.41
N ASP A 157 26.08 -16.19 -9.50
CA ASP A 157 26.99 -16.10 -10.65
C ASP A 157 26.76 -17.23 -11.68
N ASP A 158 27.46 -17.14 -12.81
CA ASP A 158 27.37 -18.13 -13.89
C ASP A 158 27.79 -19.53 -13.42
N ALA A 159 28.68 -19.63 -12.42
CA ALA A 159 29.09 -20.92 -11.88
C ALA A 159 27.94 -21.57 -11.09
N VAL A 160 27.23 -20.80 -10.26
CA VAL A 160 26.04 -21.24 -9.53
C VAL A 160 24.92 -21.63 -10.51
N LEU A 161 24.66 -20.81 -11.52
CA LEU A 161 23.66 -21.10 -12.55
C LEU A 161 24.00 -22.36 -13.35
N SER A 162 25.28 -22.53 -13.72
CA SER A 162 25.76 -23.72 -14.45
C SER A 162 25.64 -24.99 -13.61
N ARG A 163 25.95 -24.92 -12.31
CA ARG A 163 25.77 -26.05 -11.38
C ARG A 163 24.30 -26.41 -11.21
N LEU A 164 23.41 -25.42 -11.12
CA LEU A 164 21.97 -25.64 -11.08
C LEU A 164 21.47 -26.32 -12.36
N GLN A 165 21.84 -25.80 -13.53
CA GLN A 165 21.46 -26.37 -14.82
C GLN A 165 21.97 -27.82 -14.95
N HIS A 166 23.21 -28.07 -14.55
CA HIS A 166 23.78 -29.41 -14.55
C HIS A 166 22.99 -30.39 -13.67
N GLY A 167 22.62 -29.98 -12.45
CA GLY A 167 21.79 -30.78 -11.55
C GLY A 167 20.40 -31.07 -12.11
N LEU A 168 19.78 -30.08 -12.77
CA LEU A 168 18.50 -30.24 -13.46
C LEU A 168 18.60 -31.24 -14.63
N ASP A 169 19.66 -31.16 -15.43
CA ASP A 169 19.90 -32.07 -16.56
C ASP A 169 20.12 -33.51 -16.09
N LEU A 170 20.87 -33.71 -15.00
CA LEU A 170 21.04 -35.03 -14.38
C LEU A 170 19.71 -35.60 -13.87
N SER A 171 18.95 -34.81 -13.11
CA SER A 171 17.62 -35.21 -12.62
C SER A 171 16.65 -35.54 -13.76
N ALA A 172 16.70 -34.79 -14.86
CA ALA A 172 15.88 -35.08 -16.03
C ALA A 172 16.25 -36.42 -16.68
N ARG A 173 17.55 -36.75 -16.76
CA ARG A 173 18.02 -38.04 -17.29
C ARG A 173 17.59 -39.21 -16.42
N ASP A 174 17.70 -39.08 -15.10
CA ASP A 174 17.32 -40.13 -14.17
C ASP A 174 15.80 -40.35 -14.13
N ALA A 175 15.01 -39.27 -14.12
CA ALA A 175 13.55 -39.38 -14.24
C ALA A 175 13.14 -40.10 -15.54
N THR A 176 13.81 -39.78 -16.66
CA THR A 176 13.55 -40.44 -17.95
C THR A 176 13.88 -41.94 -17.91
N ARG A 177 14.98 -42.33 -17.24
CA ARG A 177 15.36 -43.73 -17.03
C ARG A 177 14.37 -44.48 -16.13
N ALA A 178 13.79 -43.81 -15.15
CA ALA A 178 12.77 -44.35 -14.25
C ALA A 178 11.34 -44.36 -14.85
N GLY A 179 11.15 -43.80 -16.05
CA GLY A 179 9.81 -43.65 -16.66
C GLY A 179 8.97 -42.54 -16.01
N GLU A 180 9.59 -41.65 -15.23
CA GLU A 180 8.95 -40.56 -14.53
C GLU A 180 9.16 -39.21 -15.25
N ARG A 181 8.31 -38.22 -14.95
CA ARG A 181 8.53 -36.84 -15.41
C ARG A 181 9.34 -36.08 -14.38
N PRO A 182 10.42 -35.38 -14.76
CA PRO A 182 11.13 -34.51 -13.84
C PRO A 182 10.17 -33.45 -13.29
N ARG A 183 10.14 -33.29 -11.97
CA ARG A 183 9.29 -32.32 -11.27
C ARG A 183 10.15 -31.49 -10.32
N ILE A 184 10.10 -30.18 -10.50
CA ILE A 184 10.58 -29.25 -9.47
C ILE A 184 9.46 -29.12 -8.45
N THR A 185 9.69 -29.61 -7.23
CA THR A 185 8.77 -29.43 -6.11
C THR A 185 9.33 -28.36 -5.18
N SER A 186 8.59 -27.27 -5.00
CA SER A 186 8.82 -26.41 -3.83
C SER A 186 8.40 -27.20 -2.61
N ARG A 187 9.31 -27.46 -1.65
CA ARG A 187 9.01 -28.24 -0.44
C ARG A 187 8.03 -27.46 0.46
N GLY A 188 6.74 -27.65 0.19
CA GLY A 188 5.63 -27.32 1.08
C GLY A 188 4.98 -28.60 1.62
N PRO A 189 4.08 -28.48 2.61
CA PRO A 189 3.41 -29.63 3.22
C PRO A 189 2.64 -30.46 2.18
N ARG A 190 2.59 -31.79 2.36
CA ARG A 190 1.84 -32.69 1.47
C ARG A 190 0.34 -32.36 1.49
N PRO A 191 -0.43 -32.71 0.44
CA PRO A 191 -1.89 -32.62 0.48
C PRO A 191 -2.45 -33.31 1.75
N GLY A 192 -3.20 -32.56 2.56
CA GLY A 192 -3.75 -33.04 3.84
C GLY A 192 -2.86 -32.80 5.08
N GLN A 193 -1.66 -32.25 4.93
CA GLN A 193 -0.81 -31.89 6.08
C GLN A 193 -1.01 -30.43 6.53
N PRO A 194 -0.75 -30.12 7.81
CA PRO A 194 -0.84 -28.76 8.32
C PRO A 194 0.15 -27.83 7.59
N VAL A 195 -0.29 -26.61 7.31
CA VAL A 195 0.58 -25.53 6.82
C VAL A 195 1.70 -25.30 7.84
N GLY A 196 2.95 -25.62 7.48
CA GLY A 196 4.14 -25.54 8.35
C GLY A 196 4.78 -26.88 8.74
N ALA A 197 4.22 -28.02 8.30
CA ALA A 197 4.89 -29.31 8.40
C ALA A 197 5.96 -29.43 7.29
N PHE A 198 7.20 -29.08 7.60
CA PHE A 198 8.33 -29.28 6.69
C PHE A 198 8.94 -30.68 6.90
N GLU A 199 9.27 -31.37 5.81
CA GLU A 199 10.03 -32.62 5.88
C GLU A 199 11.43 -32.33 6.47
N THR A 200 11.77 -32.98 7.58
CA THR A 200 13.12 -32.95 8.20
C THR A 200 14.13 -33.84 7.48
N THR A 201 13.83 -34.26 6.24
CA THR A 201 14.75 -35.06 5.43
C THR A 201 15.95 -34.19 5.06
N ALA A 202 17.15 -34.67 5.40
CA ALA A 202 18.41 -34.04 5.01
C ALA A 202 18.40 -33.64 3.53
N TYR A 203 19.06 -32.52 3.20
CA TYR A 203 19.26 -32.16 1.80
C TYR A 203 19.84 -33.36 1.04
N SER A 204 19.36 -33.59 -0.18
CA SER A 204 19.86 -34.71 -0.99
C SER A 204 21.38 -34.61 -1.12
N ASP A 205 22.04 -35.75 -1.29
CA ASP A 205 23.50 -35.79 -1.53
C ASP A 205 23.88 -34.87 -2.69
N ALA A 206 23.04 -34.82 -3.74
CA ALA A 206 23.21 -33.87 -4.86
C ALA A 206 23.26 -32.39 -4.43
N LEU A 207 22.47 -31.95 -3.44
CA LEU A 207 22.51 -30.57 -2.96
C LEU A 207 23.75 -30.27 -2.09
N HIS A 208 24.27 -31.29 -1.40
CA HIS A 208 25.54 -31.21 -0.68
C HIS A 208 26.73 -31.19 -1.64
N ASP A 209 26.73 -32.07 -2.65
CA ASP A 209 27.77 -32.17 -3.69
C ASP A 209 27.84 -30.89 -4.52
N LEU A 210 26.69 -30.25 -4.75
CA LEU A 210 26.61 -28.94 -5.39
C LEU A 210 26.86 -27.79 -4.41
N GLY A 211 27.10 -28.00 -3.11
CA GLY A 211 27.35 -26.91 -2.15
C GLY A 211 26.20 -25.90 -2.06
N LEU A 212 24.97 -26.30 -2.38
CA LEU A 212 23.78 -25.43 -2.37
C LEU A 212 23.05 -25.47 -1.02
N ALA A 213 23.33 -26.45 -0.17
CA ALA A 213 22.70 -26.57 1.15
C ALA A 213 22.87 -25.31 2.04
N PRO A 214 24.08 -24.71 2.20
CA PRO A 214 24.24 -23.51 3.03
C PRO A 214 23.48 -22.29 2.49
N LEU A 215 23.36 -22.16 1.16
CA LEU A 215 22.61 -21.09 0.51
C LEU A 215 21.11 -21.24 0.72
N LEU A 216 20.62 -22.48 0.79
CA LEU A 216 19.22 -22.79 1.07
C LEU A 216 18.87 -22.62 2.56
N ASP A 217 19.82 -22.88 3.47
CA ASP A 217 19.68 -22.64 4.91
C ASP A 217 19.59 -21.13 5.26
N GLU A 218 20.18 -20.26 4.43
CA GLU A 218 20.04 -18.80 4.57
C GLU A 218 18.68 -18.27 4.11
N ILE A 219 17.89 -19.07 3.40
CA ILE A 219 16.53 -18.70 3.00
C ILE A 219 15.63 -18.88 4.23
N PRO A 220 14.98 -17.81 4.73
CA PRO A 220 14.09 -17.93 5.87
C PRO A 220 12.99 -18.97 5.58
N PRO A 221 12.72 -19.89 6.51
CA PRO A 221 11.63 -20.85 6.34
C PRO A 221 10.29 -20.09 6.19
N PHE A 222 9.49 -20.53 5.22
CA PHE A 222 8.22 -19.90 4.82
C PHE A 222 7.06 -20.20 5.77
#